data_AF-A0A8H4NR04-F1
#
_entry.id   AF-A0A8H4NR04-F1
#
_cell.length_a   1.000
_cell.length_b   1.000
_cell.length_c   1.000
_cell.angle_alpha   90.00
_cell.angle_beta   90.00
_cell.angle_gamma   90.00
#
_symmetry.space_group_name_H-M   'P 1'
#
loop_
_entity.id
_entity.type
_entity.pdbx_description
1 polymer ?
#
loop_
_entity_poly.entity_id
_entity_poly.type
_entity_poly.pdbx_seq_one_letter_code
_entity_poly.pdbx_strand_id
1 'polypeptide(L)'
;MSPAPSTAPEEAPVVAAKGPEGALLVELIIYNGDPVRDSWAYFIRSSSQPSVGVVIHAPGDVIEIRRHYNLAVASPVPVARIPLQWVDSRYIDEKVMLNDGNYKMEDTPVCVFEATVHRIKPVGVSSSTDEKNVSLSSQAFSGGWFRTE
;
A
#
# COMPACT_ATOMS: atom_id res chain seq x y z
N MET A 1 -13.43 4.32 39.68
CA MET A 1 -12.41 4.20 38.61
C MET A 1 -12.95 3.21 37.61
N SER A 2 -13.40 3.66 36.44
CA SER A 2 -13.83 2.75 35.36
C SER A 2 -12.59 2.24 34.62
N PRO A 3 -12.49 0.93 34.31
CA PRO A 3 -11.39 0.42 33.50
C PRO A 3 -11.47 1.01 32.09
N ALA A 4 -10.32 1.38 31.53
CA ALA A 4 -10.21 1.81 30.14
C ALA A 4 -10.69 0.67 29.22
N PRO A 5 -11.38 0.95 28.10
CA PRO A 5 -11.72 -0.07 27.12
C PRO A 5 -10.42 -0.70 26.60
N SER A 6 -10.25 -2.00 26.86
CA SER A 6 -9.19 -2.80 26.24
C SER A 6 -9.49 -2.87 24.75
N THR A 7 -8.77 -2.11 23.94
CA THR A 7 -8.77 -2.27 22.48
C THR A 7 -8.35 -3.70 22.17
N ALA A 8 -9.27 -4.51 21.64
CA ALA A 8 -8.96 -5.84 21.12
C ALA A 8 -7.88 -5.72 20.02
N PRO A 9 -7.05 -6.75 19.79
CA PRO A 9 -6.12 -6.75 18.66
C PRO A 9 -6.90 -6.50 17.37
N GLU A 10 -6.49 -5.51 16.59
CA GLU A 10 -7.08 -5.23 15.28
C GLU A 10 -6.84 -6.46 14.39
N GLU A 11 -7.93 -7.14 13.99
CA GLU A 11 -7.85 -8.35 13.18
C GLU A 11 -7.29 -7.99 11.78
N ALA A 12 -6.39 -8.83 11.26
CA ALA A 12 -5.80 -8.59 9.95
C ALA A 12 -6.90 -8.52 8.86
N PRO A 13 -6.72 -7.72 7.80
CA PRO A 13 -7.72 -7.61 6.74
C PRO A 13 -8.05 -8.97 6.13
N VAL A 14 -9.33 -9.29 6.03
CA VAL A 14 -9.79 -10.50 5.31
C VAL A 14 -9.74 -10.20 3.82
N VAL A 15 -8.68 -10.66 3.16
CA VAL A 15 -8.50 -10.50 1.70
C VAL A 15 -8.91 -11.77 0.98
N ALA A 16 -9.69 -11.63 -0.09
CA ALA A 16 -10.06 -12.76 -0.94
C ALA A 16 -8.82 -13.48 -1.48
N ALA A 17 -8.82 -14.82 -1.45
CA ALA A 17 -7.68 -15.62 -1.89
C ALA A 17 -7.31 -15.41 -3.38
N LYS A 18 -8.30 -15.01 -4.20
CA LYS A 18 -8.11 -14.72 -5.62
C LYS A 18 -8.66 -13.34 -5.95
N GLY A 19 -7.86 -12.54 -6.63
CA GLY A 19 -8.25 -11.23 -7.14
C GLY A 19 -8.89 -11.29 -8.53
N PRO A 20 -9.32 -10.12 -9.04
CA PRO A 20 -9.70 -9.95 -10.44
C PRO A 20 -8.59 -10.36 -11.41
N GLU A 21 -8.94 -10.58 -12.67
CA GLU A 21 -7.97 -10.92 -13.71
C GLU A 21 -6.95 -9.78 -13.91
N GLY A 22 -5.66 -10.14 -13.94
CA GLY A 22 -4.55 -9.19 -14.06
C GLY A 22 -4.30 -8.34 -12.81
N ALA A 23 -5.09 -8.48 -11.75
CA ALA A 23 -4.87 -7.75 -10.50
C ALA A 23 -3.66 -8.31 -9.75
N LEU A 24 -2.91 -7.43 -9.08
CA LEU A 24 -1.80 -7.81 -8.20
C LEU A 24 -2.19 -7.64 -6.74
N LEU A 25 -1.67 -8.54 -5.89
CA LEU A 25 -1.89 -8.49 -4.45
C LEU A 25 -0.85 -7.57 -3.81
N VAL A 26 -1.31 -6.61 -3.02
CA VAL A 26 -0.47 -5.81 -2.13
C VAL A 26 -0.42 -6.50 -0.77
N GLU A 27 0.78 -6.71 -0.27
CA GLU A 27 1.08 -7.26 1.04
C GLU A 27 1.86 -6.25 1.86
N LEU A 28 1.68 -6.25 3.18
CA LEU A 28 2.58 -5.64 4.14
C LEU A 28 3.63 -6.68 4.52
N ILE A 29 4.91 -6.37 4.33
CA ILE A 29 6.02 -7.20 4.79
C ILE A 29 6.65 -6.55 6.02
N ILE A 30 6.91 -7.37 7.03
CA ILE A 30 7.49 -6.93 8.31
C ILE A 30 8.85 -7.59 8.46
N TYR A 31 9.86 -6.78 8.75
CA TYR A 31 11.22 -7.21 9.08
C TYR A 31 11.43 -7.00 10.57
N ASN A 32 11.82 -8.06 11.27
CA ASN A 32 12.26 -7.93 12.66
C ASN A 32 13.66 -7.32 12.65
N GLY A 33 13.76 -6.14 13.25
CA GLY A 33 15.03 -5.49 13.45
C GLY A 33 15.57 -5.88 14.83
N ASP A 34 16.62 -6.68 14.87
CA ASP A 34 17.48 -6.74 16.05
C ASP A 34 18.92 -6.57 15.54
N PRO A 35 19.66 -5.50 15.92
CA PRO A 35 19.36 -4.48 16.94
C PRO A 35 18.69 -3.18 16.41
N VAL A 36 18.33 -3.11 15.13
CA VAL A 36 17.70 -1.93 14.51
C VAL A 36 16.18 -1.95 14.75
N ARG A 37 15.46 -0.84 14.64
CA ARG A 37 13.99 -0.85 14.76
C ARG A 37 13.36 -1.79 13.73
N ASP A 38 12.23 -2.39 14.11
CA ASP A 38 11.34 -3.07 13.17
C ASP A 38 11.08 -2.15 11.96
N SER A 39 11.19 -2.74 10.78
CA SER A 39 10.92 -2.06 9.52
C SER A 39 9.80 -2.79 8.79
N TRP A 40 9.10 -2.05 7.95
CA TRP A 40 8.02 -2.58 7.15
C TRP A 40 8.06 -1.96 5.75
N ALA A 41 7.53 -2.68 4.79
CA ALA A 41 7.38 -2.20 3.43
C ALA A 41 6.11 -2.75 2.80
N TYR A 42 5.63 -2.09 1.75
CA TYR A 42 4.62 -2.68 0.88
C TYR A 42 5.30 -3.57 -0.15
N PHE A 43 4.71 -4.73 -0.40
CA PHE A 43 5.15 -5.67 -1.42
C PHE A 43 4.02 -5.93 -2.39
N ILE A 44 4.28 -5.63 -3.66
CA ILE A 44 3.34 -5.90 -4.75
C ILE A 44 3.78 -7.20 -5.38
N ARG A 45 3.01 -8.26 -5.10
CA ARG A 45 3.33 -9.64 -5.47
C ARG A 45 3.17 -9.85 -6.97
N SER A 46 4.16 -10.46 -7.61
CA SER A 46 4.00 -10.92 -9.00
C SER A 46 2.88 -11.94 -9.11
N SER A 47 2.13 -11.87 -10.22
CA SER A 47 1.08 -12.82 -10.55
C SER A 47 1.63 -14.23 -10.77
N SER A 48 2.83 -14.33 -11.34
CA SER A 48 3.49 -15.60 -11.71
C SER A 48 4.37 -16.20 -10.62
N GLN A 49 5.02 -15.37 -9.81
CA GLN A 49 6.01 -15.79 -8.81
C GLN A 49 5.73 -15.12 -7.45
N PRO A 50 5.04 -15.80 -6.51
CA PRO A 50 4.62 -15.20 -5.24
C PRO A 50 5.74 -14.68 -4.33
N SER A 51 7.00 -15.08 -4.52
CA SER A 51 8.15 -14.57 -3.79
C SER A 51 8.83 -13.37 -4.46
N VAL A 52 8.49 -13.07 -5.73
CA VAL A 52 9.07 -12.00 -6.53
C VAL A 52 8.05 -10.87 -6.67
N GLY A 53 8.52 -9.62 -6.60
CA GLY A 53 7.61 -8.48 -6.69
C GLY A 53 8.32 -7.14 -6.65
N VAL A 54 7.54 -6.10 -6.37
CA VAL A 54 8.03 -4.75 -6.13
C VAL A 54 7.93 -4.45 -4.64
N VAL A 55 9.02 -4.02 -4.02
CA VAL A 55 9.02 -3.51 -2.64
C VAL A 55 8.98 -1.99 -2.71
N ILE A 56 8.00 -1.39 -2.04
CA ILE A 56 7.94 0.05 -1.79
C ILE A 56 8.19 0.27 -0.30
N HIS A 57 9.31 0.93 -0.01
CA HIS A 57 9.76 1.23 1.34
C HIS A 57 9.92 2.75 1.48
N ALA A 58 9.69 3.29 2.67
CA ALA A 58 9.87 4.72 2.94
C ALA A 58 10.80 4.91 4.15
N PRO A 59 12.13 4.74 3.99
CA PRO A 59 13.06 5.03 5.07
C PRO A 59 13.11 6.54 5.33
N GLY A 60 12.41 6.99 6.37
CA GLY A 60 12.32 8.42 6.68
C GLY A 60 11.47 9.17 5.65
N ASP A 61 12.07 10.15 4.97
CA ASP A 61 11.37 11.08 4.08
C ASP A 61 11.49 10.77 2.58
N VAL A 62 12.08 9.63 2.21
CA VAL A 62 12.29 9.23 0.81
C VAL A 62 11.57 7.92 0.54
N ILE A 63 10.90 7.82 -0.62
CA ILE A 63 10.32 6.58 -1.11
C ILE A 63 11.37 5.83 -1.94
N GLU A 64 11.63 4.58 -1.59
CA GLU A 64 12.47 3.64 -2.34
C GLU A 64 11.59 2.56 -2.99
N ILE A 65 11.72 2.37 -4.30
CA ILE A 65 11.06 1.30 -5.06
C ILE A 65 12.12 0.29 -5.51
N ARG A 66 12.03 -0.95 -5.03
CA ARG A 66 12.90 -2.07 -5.42
C ARG A 66 12.10 -3.02 -6.30
N ARG A 67 12.47 -3.07 -7.57
CA ARG A 67 11.81 -3.88 -8.61
C ARG A 67 12.45 -5.26 -8.72
N HIS A 68 11.65 -6.24 -9.11
CA HIS A 68 12.05 -7.64 -9.22
C HIS A 68 12.78 -8.16 -7.96
N TYR A 69 12.27 -7.77 -6.79
CA TYR A 69 12.84 -8.18 -5.51
C TYR A 69 12.34 -9.57 -5.13
N ASN A 70 13.25 -10.48 -4.79
CA ASN A 70 12.92 -11.85 -4.41
C ASN A 70 13.04 -12.07 -2.90
N LEU A 71 11.91 -12.19 -2.22
CA LEU A 71 11.83 -12.41 -0.78
C LEU A 71 12.42 -13.76 -0.34
N ALA A 72 12.47 -14.77 -1.21
CA ALA A 72 12.98 -16.10 -0.87
C ALA A 72 14.50 -16.11 -0.62
N VAL A 73 15.22 -15.12 -1.14
CA VAL A 73 16.68 -14.96 -0.99
C VAL A 73 17.04 -13.61 -0.37
N ALA A 74 16.06 -12.88 0.14
CA ALA A 74 16.25 -11.59 0.77
C ALA A 74 16.98 -11.73 2.11
N SER A 75 17.82 -10.74 2.41
CA SER A 75 18.43 -10.56 3.73
C SER A 75 18.25 -9.10 4.16
N PRO A 76 17.58 -8.83 5.29
CA PRO A 76 16.95 -9.80 6.19
C PRO A 76 15.73 -10.51 5.57
N VAL A 77 15.40 -11.69 6.09
CA VAL A 77 14.17 -12.43 5.71
C VAL A 77 12.98 -11.77 6.42
N PRO A 78 11.87 -11.46 5.72
CA PRO A 78 10.66 -10.97 6.38
C PRO A 78 10.13 -11.98 7.40
N VAL A 79 9.75 -11.51 8.58
CA VAL A 79 9.15 -12.35 9.63
C VAL A 79 7.64 -12.51 9.45
N ALA A 80 6.99 -11.60 8.72
CA ALA A 80 5.59 -11.69 8.40
C ALA A 80 5.28 -11.11 7.01
N ARG A 81 4.22 -11.66 6.40
CA ARG A 81 3.58 -11.17 5.17
C ARG A 81 2.09 -11.13 5.41
N ILE A 82 1.50 -9.94 5.39
CA ILE A 82 0.08 -9.72 5.67
C ILE A 82 -0.59 -9.24 4.37
N PRO A 83 -1.55 -9.98 3.78
CA PRO A 83 -2.25 -9.52 2.60
C PRO A 83 -3.13 -8.32 2.94
N LEU A 84 -3.10 -7.27 2.09
CA LEU A 84 -3.88 -6.05 2.31
C LEU A 84 -5.04 -5.91 1.35
N GLN A 85 -4.77 -5.92 0.03
CA GLN A 85 -5.80 -5.71 -0.99
C GLN A 85 -5.31 -6.06 -2.39
N TRP A 86 -6.24 -6.33 -3.29
CA TRP A 86 -5.97 -6.47 -4.72
C TRP A 86 -6.03 -5.12 -5.41
N VAL A 87 -5.06 -4.84 -6.27
CA VAL A 87 -5.04 -3.65 -7.13
C VAL A 87 -5.36 -4.09 -8.55
N ASP A 88 -6.40 -3.48 -9.11
CA ASP A 88 -6.90 -3.79 -10.45
C ASP A 88 -5.84 -3.53 -11.54
N SER A 89 -5.86 -4.36 -12.58
CA SER A 89 -4.93 -4.29 -13.71
C SER A 89 -4.95 -2.93 -14.42
N ARG A 90 -6.05 -2.17 -14.35
CA ARG A 90 -6.11 -0.81 -14.92
C ARG A 90 -5.16 0.19 -14.26
N TYR A 91 -4.61 -0.11 -13.09
CA TYR A 91 -3.71 0.77 -12.35
C TYR A 91 -2.25 0.31 -12.37
N ILE A 92 -1.97 -0.88 -12.89
CA ILE A 92 -0.69 -1.57 -12.81
C ILE A 92 -0.27 -2.11 -14.17
N ASP A 93 1.01 -1.93 -14.51
CA ASP A 93 1.69 -2.67 -15.57
C ASP A 93 2.75 -3.57 -14.94
N GLU A 94 2.43 -4.85 -14.73
CA GLU A 94 3.33 -5.79 -14.03
C GLU A 94 4.69 -5.90 -14.73
N LYS A 95 4.71 -5.89 -16.07
CA LYS A 95 5.94 -6.07 -16.83
C LYS A 95 6.91 -4.92 -16.59
N VAL A 96 6.40 -3.69 -16.64
CA VAL A 96 7.20 -2.49 -16.40
C VAL A 96 7.59 -2.37 -14.92
N MET A 97 6.67 -2.67 -14.01
CA MET A 97 6.92 -2.69 -12.57
C MET A 97 8.00 -3.70 -12.16
N LEU A 98 8.05 -4.87 -12.80
CA LEU A 98 9.09 -5.88 -12.60
C LEU A 98 10.35 -5.62 -13.43
N ASN A 99 10.45 -4.48 -14.14
CA ASN A 99 11.62 -4.08 -14.92
C ASN A 99 12.12 -5.21 -15.85
N ASP A 100 11.20 -5.85 -16.57
CA ASP A 100 11.47 -6.98 -17.47
C ASP A 100 12.26 -8.13 -16.81
N GLY A 101 12.08 -8.34 -15.51
CA GLY A 101 12.76 -9.38 -14.76
C GLY A 101 14.14 -9.00 -14.22
N ASN A 102 14.55 -7.74 -14.32
CA ASN A 102 15.86 -7.29 -13.85
C ASN A 102 15.71 -6.51 -12.54
N TYR A 103 16.50 -6.87 -11.52
CA TYR A 103 16.53 -6.12 -10.28
C TYR A 103 16.95 -4.67 -10.53
N LYS A 104 16.19 -3.72 -9.97
CA LYS A 104 16.49 -2.30 -10.04
C LYS A 104 15.94 -1.59 -8.80
N MET A 105 16.70 -0.62 -8.31
CA MET A 105 16.28 0.26 -7.21
C MET A 105 16.21 1.69 -7.74
N GLU A 106 15.06 2.33 -7.58
CA GLU A 106 14.81 3.71 -8.02
C GLU A 106 13.64 4.33 -7.24
N ASP A 107 13.35 5.60 -7.48
CA ASP A 107 12.22 6.34 -6.89
C ASP A 107 11.13 6.70 -7.92
N THR A 108 11.42 6.51 -9.20
CA THR A 108 10.56 6.97 -10.29
C THR A 108 9.36 6.02 -10.48
N PRO A 109 8.11 6.51 -10.35
CA PRO A 109 6.93 5.68 -10.56
C PRO A 109 6.73 5.34 -12.04
N VAL A 110 6.31 4.10 -12.33
CA VAL A 110 6.06 3.61 -13.71
C VAL A 110 4.61 3.27 -13.99
N CYS A 111 3.73 3.32 -12.98
CA CYS A 111 2.30 3.08 -13.15
C CYS A 111 1.45 4.03 -12.31
N VAL A 112 0.13 4.01 -12.53
CA VAL A 112 -0.82 4.89 -11.83
C VAL A 112 -0.82 4.62 -10.32
N PHE A 113 -0.70 3.36 -9.92
CA PHE A 113 -0.60 2.97 -8.52
C PHE A 113 0.62 3.62 -7.85
N GLU A 114 1.83 3.43 -8.40
CA GLU A 114 3.06 4.01 -7.85
C GLU A 114 3.03 5.54 -7.87
N ALA A 115 2.51 6.15 -8.94
CA ALA A 115 2.37 7.60 -9.03
C ALA A 115 1.44 8.15 -7.93
N THR A 116 0.41 7.38 -7.54
CA THR A 116 -0.49 7.75 -6.44
C THR A 116 0.24 7.67 -5.10
N VAL A 117 1.03 6.61 -4.87
CA VAL A 117 1.85 6.45 -3.66
C VAL A 117 2.88 7.59 -3.55
N HIS A 118 3.53 7.95 -4.65
CA HIS A 118 4.55 9.00 -4.70
C HIS A 118 4.00 10.41 -4.38
N ARG A 119 2.69 10.63 -4.47
CA ARG A 119 2.05 11.90 -4.11
C ARG A 119 1.87 12.07 -2.60
N ILE A 120 1.96 10.98 -1.84
CA ILE A 120 1.81 11.00 -0.39
C ILE A 120 3.15 11.43 0.20
N LYS A 121 3.17 12.59 0.86
CA LYS A 121 4.37 13.04 1.58
C LYS A 121 4.58 12.14 2.80
N PRO A 122 5.80 11.64 3.05
CA PRO A 122 6.12 10.97 4.30
C PRO A 122 5.79 11.85 5.50
N VAL A 123 5.23 11.25 6.55
CA VAL A 123 4.88 11.95 7.78
C VAL A 123 6.19 12.41 8.46
N GLY A 124 6.40 13.72 8.48
CA GLY A 124 7.66 14.36 8.90
C GLY A 124 7.87 15.73 8.25
N VAL A 125 7.31 15.93 7.06
CA VAL A 125 7.34 17.22 6.37
C VAL A 125 6.19 18.11 6.86
N SER A 126 6.49 19.03 7.78
CA SER A 126 5.61 20.19 8.02
C SER A 126 5.52 21.02 6.72
N SER A 127 4.49 20.75 5.92
CA SER A 127 4.14 21.61 4.80
C SER A 127 3.35 22.77 5.37
N SER A 128 4.04 23.80 5.85
CA SER A 128 3.41 25.08 6.13
C SER A 128 2.93 25.69 4.82
N THR A 129 1.69 25.43 4.41
CA THR A 129 0.90 26.34 3.54
C THR A 129 -0.59 26.03 3.70
N ASP A 130 -1.27 26.94 4.40
CA ASP A 130 -2.69 27.29 4.38
C ASP A 130 -3.75 26.20 4.59
N GLU A 131 -4.20 26.12 5.85
CA GLU A 131 -5.54 25.70 6.23
C GLU A 131 -6.59 26.61 5.54
N LYS A 132 -7.25 26.10 4.49
CA LYS A 132 -8.60 26.55 4.13
C LYS A 132 -9.58 25.40 4.28
N ASN A 133 -9.95 25.19 5.53
CA ASN A 133 -11.29 24.93 6.03
C ASN A 133 -12.31 24.47 4.95
N VAL A 134 -12.43 23.17 4.72
CA VAL A 134 -13.65 22.59 4.12
C VAL A 134 -14.47 22.03 5.27
N SER A 135 -15.29 22.90 5.84
CA SER A 135 -16.40 22.52 6.70
C SER A 135 -17.35 21.63 5.89
N LEU A 136 -17.38 20.34 6.20
CA LEU A 136 -18.39 19.43 5.68
C LEU A 136 -19.74 19.79 6.32
N SER A 137 -20.48 20.71 5.70
CA SER A 137 -21.90 20.87 6.00
C SER A 137 -22.64 19.66 5.43
N SER A 138 -23.09 18.79 6.33
CA SER A 138 -24.07 17.75 6.05
C SER A 138 -25.34 18.41 5.51
N GLN A 139 -25.68 18.16 4.25
CA GLN A 139 -27.04 18.37 3.77
C GLN A 139 -27.56 17.08 3.16
N ALA A 140 -28.56 16.55 3.86
CA ALA A 140 -29.38 15.43 3.47
C ALA A 140 -30.09 15.74 2.15
N PHE A 141 -29.91 14.87 1.15
CA PHE A 141 -30.77 14.82 -0.02
C PHE A 141 -32.08 14.11 0.36
N SER A 142 -33.09 14.88 0.75
CA SER A 142 -34.49 14.44 0.71
C SER A 142 -35.18 15.11 -0.47
N GLY A 143 -35.53 14.34 -1.49
CA GLY A 143 -36.25 14.86 -2.66
C GLY A 143 -36.77 13.74 -3.54
N GLY A 144 -37.87 13.12 -3.09
CA GLY A 144 -38.58 12.06 -3.80
C GLY A 144 -39.10 12.51 -5.16
N TRP A 145 -38.87 11.65 -6.15
CA TRP A 145 -39.44 11.74 -7.50
C TRP A 145 -40.77 10.99 -7.51
N PHE A 146 -41.89 11.69 -7.65
CA PHE A 146 -43.10 11.13 -8.27
C PHE A 146 -43.90 12.25 -8.94
N ARG A 147 -44.06 12.15 -10.27
CA ARG A 147 -45.17 12.74 -11.01
C ARG A 147 -45.57 11.77 -12.12
N THR A 148 -46.71 11.15 -11.96
CA THR A 148 -47.47 10.52 -13.05
C THR A 148 -48.92 10.95 -12.91
N GLU A 149 -49.40 11.50 -14.02
CA GLU A 149 -50.78 11.84 -14.44
C GLU A 149 -51.48 13.01 -13.74
#